data_AF-A0A2X1QJY6-F1
#
_entry.id   AF-A0A2X1QJY6-F1
#
_cell.length_a   1.000
_cell.length_b   1.000
_cell.length_c   1.000
_cell.angle_alpha   90.00
_cell.angle_beta   90.00
_cell.angle_gamma   90.00
#
_symmetry.space_group_name_H-M   'P 1'
#
loop_
_entity.id
_entity.type
_entity.pdbx_description
1 polymer ?
#
loop_
_entity_poly.entity_id
_entity_poly.type
_entity_poly.pdbx_seq_one_letter_code
_entity_poly.pdbx_strand_id
1 'polypeptide(L)'
;MIYFFVSAFMLLTKRMAFLDEILISHSINRSGSLSVTREKSWHCALDALRALYSFIDSKHLLPSRGRDFNNYAVTFLEWNLNTISGPAFDSLFTASREFIASLDIDESDFYDDFIKAAHYRLIRLTPEEYLFSLKDRVLHELESSNLSSEKLQASIASQDQVLKAREEEIDELRASVAQKKERIDRLVQRNAYLETEYQKQQVQLTKLQNELNDAAQRYSALISSLSWKVTRPLRLIKALIVKKM
;
A
#
# COMPACT_ATOMS: atom_id res chain seq x y z
N MET A 1 0.52 -43.96 8.49
CA MET A 1 -0.93 -44.06 8.12
C MET A 1 -1.54 -42.72 7.70
N ILE A 2 -1.30 -41.60 8.41
CA ILE A 2 -1.86 -40.28 8.05
C ILE A 2 -1.40 -39.81 6.66
N TYR A 3 -0.11 -39.93 6.33
CA TYR A 3 0.41 -39.55 5.01
C TYR A 3 -0.27 -40.30 3.85
N PHE A 4 -0.44 -41.60 4.00
CA PHE A 4 -1.16 -42.43 3.02
C PHE A 4 -2.60 -41.95 2.83
N PHE A 5 -3.32 -41.72 3.93
CA PHE A 5 -4.73 -41.31 3.87
C PHE A 5 -4.93 -40.01 3.10
N VAL A 6 -4.13 -38.98 3.40
CA VAL A 6 -4.23 -37.68 2.73
C VAL A 6 -3.93 -37.82 1.23
N SER A 7 -2.83 -38.49 0.87
CA SER A 7 -2.44 -38.63 -0.53
C SER A 7 -3.41 -39.48 -1.34
N ALA A 8 -3.91 -40.59 -0.77
CA ALA A 8 -4.92 -41.43 -1.41
C ALA A 8 -6.23 -40.66 -1.63
N PHE A 9 -6.66 -39.84 -0.67
CA PHE A 9 -7.86 -39.02 -0.79
C PHE A 9 -7.69 -37.98 -1.91
N MET A 10 -6.57 -37.27 -1.94
CA MET A 10 -6.25 -36.29 -2.99
C MET A 10 -6.24 -36.94 -4.37
N LEU A 11 -5.67 -38.14 -4.50
CA LEU A 11 -5.59 -38.89 -5.75
C LEU A 11 -6.96 -39.35 -6.27
N LEU A 12 -7.90 -39.68 -5.38
CA LEU A 12 -9.27 -40.08 -5.76
C LEU A 12 -10.24 -38.90 -5.94
N THR A 13 -9.85 -37.70 -5.52
CA THR A 13 -10.75 -36.55 -5.51
C THR A 13 -11.10 -36.12 -6.94
N LYS A 14 -12.39 -36.10 -7.26
CA LYS A 14 -12.89 -35.70 -8.59
C LYS A 14 -13.05 -34.19 -8.77
N ARG A 15 -13.25 -33.47 -7.67
CA ARG A 15 -13.53 -32.02 -7.66
C ARG A 15 -12.91 -31.40 -6.42
N MET A 16 -12.26 -30.26 -6.61
CA MET A 16 -11.66 -29.47 -5.55
C MET A 16 -12.23 -28.05 -5.63
N ALA A 17 -12.50 -27.44 -4.48
CA ALA A 17 -12.93 -26.05 -4.37
C ALA A 17 -12.00 -25.35 -3.38
N PHE A 18 -11.68 -24.10 -3.69
CA PHE A 18 -10.91 -23.21 -2.81
C PHE A 18 -11.88 -22.25 -2.13
N LEU A 19 -11.68 -22.03 -0.83
CA LEU A 19 -12.49 -21.14 -0.02
C LEU A 19 -11.54 -20.13 0.64
N ASP A 20 -11.94 -18.85 0.66
CA ASP A 20 -11.16 -17.77 1.29
C ASP A 20 -11.39 -17.70 2.82
N GLU A 21 -12.05 -18.71 3.38
CA GLU A 21 -12.37 -18.80 4.81
C GLU A 21 -11.39 -19.74 5.54
N ILE A 22 -10.97 -19.35 6.76
CA ILE A 22 -10.15 -20.21 7.61
C ILE A 22 -11.06 -21.24 8.28
N LEU A 23 -11.08 -22.47 7.76
CA LEU A 23 -11.90 -23.56 8.29
C LEU A 23 -11.21 -24.41 9.37
N ILE A 24 -9.88 -24.44 9.38
CA ILE A 24 -9.08 -25.26 10.29
C ILE A 24 -7.95 -24.42 10.87
N SER A 25 -7.85 -24.37 12.19
CA SER A 25 -6.70 -23.83 12.91
C SER A 25 -5.89 -24.98 13.51
N HIS A 26 -4.65 -25.17 13.06
CA HIS A 26 -3.74 -26.15 13.65
C HIS A 26 -2.75 -25.45 14.59
N SER A 27 -2.40 -26.06 15.72
CA SER A 27 -1.32 -25.59 16.58
C SER A 27 -0.04 -26.39 16.31
N ILE A 28 1.06 -25.72 16.00
CA ILE A 28 2.40 -26.32 15.84
C ILE A 28 3.18 -26.31 17.16
N ASN A 29 4.29 -27.06 17.24
CA ASN A 29 5.24 -27.09 18.37
C ASN A 29 4.69 -27.51 19.76
N ARG A 30 3.71 -28.41 19.81
CA ARG A 30 3.33 -29.06 21.08
C ARG A 30 4.31 -30.19 21.40
N SER A 31 4.87 -30.20 22.61
CA SER A 31 5.85 -31.22 23.06
C SER A 31 5.34 -32.67 22.96
N GLY A 32 4.02 -32.89 22.97
CA GLY A 32 3.39 -34.21 22.79
C GLY A 32 2.90 -34.51 21.38
N SER A 33 3.22 -33.70 20.35
CA SER A 33 2.76 -33.97 18.98
C SER A 33 3.55 -35.10 18.33
N LEU A 34 2.91 -35.80 17.38
CA LEU A 34 3.54 -36.85 16.57
C LEU A 34 4.75 -36.36 15.76
N SER A 35 4.85 -35.05 15.49
CA SER A 35 6.02 -34.46 14.83
C SER A 35 7.28 -34.49 15.72
N VAL A 36 7.13 -34.47 17.04
CA VAL A 36 8.24 -34.60 18.01
C VAL A 36 8.77 -36.03 18.07
N THR A 37 7.97 -37.03 17.67
CA THR A 37 8.37 -38.44 17.62
C THR A 37 8.87 -38.89 16.26
N ARG A 38 9.15 -37.96 15.33
CA ARG A 38 9.60 -38.29 13.96
C ARG A 38 10.91 -39.09 13.96
N GLU A 39 11.83 -38.77 14.87
CA GLU A 39 13.07 -39.55 15.07
C GLU A 39 12.80 -41.02 15.47
N LYS A 40 11.71 -41.28 16.21
CA LYS A 40 11.35 -42.63 16.67
C LYS A 40 10.53 -43.43 15.66
N SER A 41 10.01 -42.78 14.61
CA SER A 41 9.03 -43.35 13.69
C SER A 41 9.32 -43.00 12.23
N TRP A 42 10.60 -42.79 11.90
CA TRP A 42 11.06 -42.37 10.58
C TRP A 42 10.63 -43.32 9.46
N HIS A 43 10.55 -44.63 9.73
CA HIS A 43 10.13 -45.65 8.76
C HIS A 43 8.69 -45.45 8.27
N CYS A 44 7.83 -44.76 9.05
CA CYS A 44 6.44 -44.50 8.67
C CYS A 44 6.30 -43.72 7.36
N ALA A 45 7.30 -42.91 7.00
CA ALA A 45 7.32 -42.19 5.72
C ALA A 45 7.39 -43.18 4.54
N LEU A 46 8.30 -44.15 4.60
CA LEU A 46 8.46 -45.18 3.58
C LEU A 46 7.27 -46.15 3.56
N ASP A 47 6.77 -46.55 4.73
CA ASP A 47 5.59 -47.40 4.81
C ASP A 47 4.36 -46.74 4.16
N ALA A 48 4.23 -45.42 4.28
CA ALA A 48 3.18 -44.67 3.60
C ALA A 48 3.36 -44.65 2.07
N LEU A 49 4.59 -44.48 1.56
CA LEU A 49 4.86 -44.52 0.13
C LEU A 49 4.61 -45.91 -0.46
N ARG A 50 5.05 -46.97 0.23
CA ARG A 50 4.76 -48.36 -0.19
C ARG A 50 3.26 -48.63 -0.23
N ALA A 51 2.53 -48.23 0.81
CA ALA A 51 1.08 -48.36 0.84
C ALA A 51 0.41 -47.56 -0.29
N LEU A 52 0.91 -46.34 -0.58
CA LEU A 52 0.39 -45.51 -1.66
C LEU A 52 0.65 -46.14 -3.03
N TYR A 53 1.83 -46.67 -3.27
CA TYR A 53 2.16 -47.37 -4.51
C TYR A 53 1.23 -48.57 -4.72
N SER A 54 1.13 -49.46 -3.73
CA SER A 54 0.23 -50.62 -3.78
C SER A 54 -1.23 -50.21 -4.00
N PHE A 55 -1.65 -49.08 -3.43
CA PHE A 55 -2.99 -48.55 -3.63
C PHE A 55 -3.20 -48.07 -5.07
N ILE A 56 -2.27 -47.29 -5.63
CA ILE A 56 -2.34 -46.80 -7.02
C ILE A 56 -2.37 -47.99 -8.01
N ASP A 57 -1.55 -49.01 -7.75
CA ASP A 57 -1.51 -50.25 -8.53
C ASP A 57 -2.83 -51.01 -8.46
N SER A 58 -3.39 -51.19 -7.26
CA SER A 58 -4.69 -51.84 -7.04
C SER A 58 -5.87 -51.12 -7.72
N LYS A 59 -5.70 -49.85 -8.06
CA LYS A 59 -6.68 -49.03 -8.80
C LYS A 59 -6.37 -48.94 -10.30
N HIS A 60 -5.33 -49.64 -10.78
CA HIS A 60 -4.83 -49.60 -12.15
C HIS A 60 -4.48 -48.19 -12.64
N LEU A 61 -4.00 -47.34 -11.73
CA LEU A 61 -3.71 -45.94 -12.04
C LEU A 61 -2.23 -45.71 -12.40
N LEU A 62 -1.34 -46.68 -12.16
CA LEU A 62 0.10 -46.56 -12.44
C LEU A 62 0.42 -46.08 -13.87
N PRO A 63 -0.23 -46.57 -14.95
CA PRO A 63 0.07 -46.08 -16.31
C PRO A 63 -0.18 -44.58 -16.49
N SER A 64 -1.16 -44.03 -15.78
CA SER A 64 -1.54 -42.61 -15.86
C SER A 64 -0.92 -41.73 -14.77
N ARG A 65 -0.52 -42.32 -13.64
CA ARG A 65 -0.11 -41.62 -12.41
C ARG A 65 1.28 -42.04 -11.91
N GLY A 66 2.00 -42.90 -12.62
CA GLY A 66 3.34 -43.36 -12.23
C GLY A 66 4.32 -42.20 -12.13
N ARG A 67 4.31 -41.30 -13.12
CA ARG A 67 5.11 -40.06 -13.10
C ARG A 67 4.76 -39.18 -11.89
N ASP A 68 3.48 -38.98 -11.61
CA ASP A 68 3.01 -38.23 -10.43
C ASP A 68 3.54 -38.85 -9.13
N PHE A 69 3.47 -40.17 -9.03
CA PHE A 69 3.96 -40.89 -7.86
C PHE A 69 5.47 -40.74 -7.69
N ASN A 70 6.26 -40.86 -8.77
CA ASN A 70 7.72 -40.72 -8.72
C ASN A 70 8.13 -39.31 -8.23
N ASN A 71 7.52 -38.26 -8.79
CA ASN A 71 7.76 -36.87 -8.38
C ASN A 71 7.33 -36.64 -6.92
N TYR A 72 6.18 -37.18 -6.53
CA TYR A 72 5.70 -37.10 -5.15
C TYR A 72 6.63 -37.83 -4.17
N ALA A 73 7.11 -39.03 -4.51
CA ALA A 73 7.99 -39.82 -3.66
C ALA A 73 9.30 -39.09 -3.38
N VAL A 74 9.93 -38.51 -4.41
CA VAL A 74 11.19 -37.75 -4.27
C VAL A 74 10.98 -36.53 -3.38
N THR A 75 9.99 -35.69 -3.68
CA THR A 75 9.71 -34.48 -2.90
C THR A 75 9.31 -34.79 -1.46
N PHE A 76 8.52 -35.84 -1.26
CA PHE A 76 8.09 -36.27 0.07
C PHE A 76 9.25 -36.77 0.92
N LEU A 77 10.17 -37.56 0.36
CA LEU A 77 11.34 -38.04 1.10
C LEU A 77 12.35 -36.93 1.35
N GLU A 78 12.58 -36.05 0.37
CA GLU A 78 13.43 -34.87 0.58
C GLU A 78 12.92 -34.03 1.75
N TRP A 79 11.61 -33.77 1.83
CA TRP A 79 11.03 -33.02 2.94
C TRP A 79 11.20 -33.74 4.29
N ASN A 80 11.02 -35.06 4.34
CA ASN A 80 11.24 -35.81 5.59
C ASN A 80 12.71 -35.78 6.01
N LEU A 81 13.65 -35.81 5.07
CA LEU A 81 15.09 -35.70 5.34
C LEU A 81 15.49 -34.31 5.80
N ASN A 82 14.91 -33.25 5.23
CA ASN A 82 15.22 -31.87 5.61
C ASN A 82 14.66 -31.49 6.99
N THR A 83 13.74 -32.31 7.54
CA THR A 83 13.03 -32.02 8.79
C THR A 83 13.27 -33.04 9.89
N ILE A 84 14.00 -34.12 9.62
CA ILE A 84 14.46 -35.05 10.65
C ILE A 84 15.76 -34.53 11.27
N SER A 85 16.02 -34.88 12.52
CA SER A 85 17.24 -34.53 13.21
C SER A 85 17.77 -35.74 13.99
N GLY A 86 19.01 -35.64 14.46
CA GLY A 86 19.62 -36.67 15.28
C GLY A 86 19.97 -37.95 14.51
N PRO A 87 20.25 -39.05 15.23
CA PRO A 87 20.84 -40.27 14.67
C PRO A 87 19.92 -41.03 13.72
N ALA A 88 18.62 -40.70 13.68
CA ALA A 88 17.67 -41.30 12.76
C ALA A 88 17.85 -40.84 11.31
N PHE A 89 18.58 -39.74 11.07
CA PHE A 89 18.83 -39.20 9.73
C PHE A 89 19.48 -40.23 8.81
N ASP A 90 20.58 -40.84 9.22
CA ASP A 90 21.32 -41.79 8.37
C ASP A 90 20.49 -43.01 7.98
N SER A 91 19.67 -43.49 8.93
CA SER A 91 18.74 -44.60 8.70
C SER A 91 17.67 -44.23 7.69
N LEU A 92 17.04 -43.05 7.84
CA LEU A 92 16.05 -42.57 6.89
C LEU A 92 16.66 -42.31 5.52
N PHE A 93 17.86 -41.72 5.46
CA PHE A 93 18.53 -41.38 4.23
C PHE A 93 18.88 -42.63 3.42
N THR A 94 19.48 -43.62 4.07
CA THR A 94 19.82 -44.90 3.45
C THR A 94 18.57 -45.60 2.90
N ALA A 95 17.53 -45.72 3.73
CA ALA A 95 16.28 -46.37 3.32
C ALA A 95 15.52 -45.58 2.24
N SER A 96 15.62 -44.24 2.24
CA SER A 96 15.06 -43.37 1.19
C SER A 96 15.78 -43.59 -0.14
N ARG A 97 17.10 -43.66 -0.13
CA ARG A 97 17.90 -43.94 -1.32
C ARG A 97 17.56 -45.30 -1.91
N GLU A 98 17.52 -46.34 -1.08
CA GLU A 98 17.15 -47.70 -1.52
C GLU A 98 15.75 -47.72 -2.13
N PHE A 99 14.79 -47.04 -1.49
CA PHE A 99 13.42 -46.93 -2.01
C PHE A 99 13.38 -46.23 -3.37
N ILE A 100 14.00 -45.06 -3.51
CA ILE A 100 14.01 -44.32 -4.78
C ILE A 100 14.73 -45.11 -5.87
N ALA A 101 15.85 -45.77 -5.55
CA ALA A 101 16.55 -46.63 -6.51
C ALA A 101 15.68 -47.79 -7.00
N SER A 102 14.75 -48.30 -6.18
CA SER A 102 13.84 -49.38 -6.57
C SER A 102 12.73 -48.95 -7.54
N LEU A 103 12.50 -47.65 -7.73
CA LEU A 103 11.46 -47.11 -8.62
C LEU A 103 11.90 -46.96 -10.08
N ASP A 104 13.18 -47.19 -10.40
CA ASP A 104 13.77 -47.11 -11.74
C ASP A 104 13.36 -45.83 -12.51
N ILE A 105 13.52 -44.68 -11.85
CA ILE A 105 13.06 -43.38 -12.33
C ILE A 105 14.03 -42.84 -13.39
N ASP A 106 13.51 -42.47 -14.56
CA ASP A 106 14.29 -41.80 -15.60
C ASP A 106 14.37 -40.29 -15.33
N GLU A 107 15.47 -39.63 -15.74
CA GLU A 107 15.61 -38.18 -15.55
C GLU A 107 14.55 -37.35 -16.29
N SER A 108 13.93 -37.89 -17.34
CA SER A 108 12.83 -37.27 -18.06
C SER A 108 11.48 -37.34 -17.33
N ASP A 109 11.37 -38.13 -16.26
CA ASP A 109 10.15 -38.26 -15.47
C ASP A 109 9.88 -37.05 -14.57
N PHE A 110 10.86 -36.17 -14.33
CA PHE A 110 10.68 -35.04 -13.42
C PHE A 110 9.89 -33.88 -14.04
N TYR A 111 9.04 -33.24 -13.23
CA TYR A 111 8.26 -32.08 -13.68
C TYR A 111 9.08 -30.80 -13.79
N ASP A 112 10.10 -30.66 -12.95
CA ASP A 112 10.96 -29.50 -12.90
C ASP A 112 12.38 -29.86 -12.42
N ASP A 113 13.28 -28.90 -12.57
CA ASP A 113 14.69 -29.04 -12.19
C ASP A 113 14.90 -29.15 -10.68
N PHE A 114 13.95 -28.66 -9.86
CA PHE A 114 14.05 -28.74 -8.41
C PHE A 114 13.89 -30.19 -7.93
N ILE A 115 12.89 -30.89 -8.43
CA ILE A 115 12.65 -32.31 -8.12
C ILE A 115 13.80 -33.16 -8.67
N LYS A 116 14.28 -32.85 -9.89
CA LYS A 116 15.46 -33.51 -10.46
C LYS A 116 16.70 -33.33 -9.58
N ALA A 117 16.94 -32.13 -9.08
CA ALA A 117 18.06 -31.87 -8.17
C ALA A 117 17.89 -32.60 -6.82
N ALA A 118 16.67 -32.71 -6.30
CA ALA A 118 16.36 -33.49 -5.09
C ALA A 118 16.67 -34.97 -5.28
N HIS A 119 16.22 -35.55 -6.40
CA HIS A 119 16.55 -36.91 -6.79
C HIS A 119 18.06 -37.13 -6.89
N TYR A 120 18.77 -36.21 -7.55
CA TYR A 120 20.23 -36.26 -7.66
C TYR A 120 20.89 -36.32 -6.27
N ARG A 121 20.48 -35.44 -5.34
CA ARG A 121 21.02 -35.42 -3.98
C ARG A 121 20.83 -36.76 -3.25
N LEU A 122 19.65 -37.37 -3.38
CA LEU A 122 19.34 -38.64 -2.71
C LEU A 122 20.17 -39.81 -3.25
N ILE A 123 20.35 -39.86 -4.57
CA ILE A 123 21.02 -40.99 -5.23
C ILE A 123 22.55 -40.85 -5.26
N ARG A 124 23.07 -39.62 -5.39
CA ARG A 124 24.50 -39.40 -5.67
C ARG A 124 25.32 -38.97 -4.46
N LEU A 125 24.74 -38.26 -3.51
CA LEU A 125 25.49 -37.70 -2.38
C LEU A 125 25.50 -38.65 -1.19
N THR A 126 26.58 -38.66 -0.40
CA THR A 126 26.58 -39.31 0.93
C THR A 126 25.64 -38.59 1.90
N PRO A 127 25.27 -39.20 3.05
CA PRO A 127 24.48 -38.52 4.08
C PRO A 127 25.09 -37.16 4.50
N GLU A 128 26.41 -37.11 4.66
CA GLU A 128 27.14 -35.91 5.05
C GLU A 128 27.10 -34.85 3.95
N GLU A 129 27.39 -35.23 2.71
CA GLU A 129 27.32 -34.33 1.54
C GLU A 129 25.91 -33.78 1.35
N TYR A 130 24.87 -34.59 1.60
CA TYR A 130 23.49 -34.13 1.59
C TYR A 130 23.26 -33.03 2.64
N LEU A 131 23.68 -33.25 3.89
CA LEU A 131 23.56 -32.27 4.96
C LEU A 131 24.34 -30.98 4.66
N PHE A 132 25.55 -31.09 4.09
CA PHE A 132 26.31 -29.93 3.63
C PHE A 132 25.58 -29.17 2.52
N SER A 133 24.98 -29.87 1.56
CA SER A 133 24.19 -29.23 0.49
C SER A 133 22.99 -28.45 1.02
N LEU A 134 22.38 -28.91 2.12
CA LEU A 134 21.31 -28.18 2.80
C LEU A 134 21.84 -26.93 3.51
N LYS A 135 22.98 -27.06 4.20
CA LYS A 135 23.63 -25.94 4.88
C LYS A 135 23.99 -24.84 3.88
N ASP A 136 24.60 -25.18 2.75
CA ASP A 136 25.01 -24.22 1.73
C ASP A 136 23.79 -23.52 1.10
N ARG A 137 22.71 -24.27 0.85
CA ARG A 137 21.44 -23.70 0.38
C ARG A 137 20.88 -22.69 1.38
N VAL A 138 20.79 -23.07 2.66
CA VAL A 138 20.28 -22.18 3.72
C VAL A 138 21.17 -20.94 3.88
N LEU A 139 22.49 -21.10 3.74
CA LEU A 139 23.42 -19.97 3.79
C LEU A 139 23.17 -18.99 2.64
N HIS A 140 23.02 -19.50 1.41
CA HIS A 140 22.70 -18.65 0.25
C HIS A 140 21.33 -17.97 0.37
N GLU A 141 20.31 -18.68 0.86
CA GLU A 141 18.99 -18.09 1.13
C GLU A 141 19.10 -16.96 2.17
N LEU A 142 19.86 -17.19 3.25
CA LEU A 142 20.10 -16.19 4.28
C LEU A 142 20.85 -14.96 3.74
N GLU A 143 21.92 -15.17 2.96
CA GLU A 143 22.66 -14.10 2.30
C GLU A 143 21.75 -13.28 1.37
N SER A 144 20.92 -13.95 0.57
CA SER A 144 19.98 -13.29 -0.34
C SER A 144 18.92 -12.48 0.40
N SER A 145 18.40 -13.02 1.52
CA SER A 145 17.44 -12.35 2.39
C SER A 145 18.06 -11.13 3.05
N ASN A 146 19.30 -11.23 3.54
CA ASN A 146 20.03 -10.11 4.12
C ASN A 146 20.25 -9.00 3.10
N LEU A 147 20.69 -9.33 1.89
CA LEU A 147 20.85 -8.35 0.80
C LEU A 147 19.52 -7.65 0.46
N SER A 148 18.42 -8.39 0.44
CA SER A 148 17.08 -7.81 0.22
C SER A 148 16.68 -6.89 1.38
N SER A 149 16.95 -7.29 2.62
CA SER A 149 16.69 -6.49 3.81
C SER A 149 17.48 -5.18 3.80
N GLU A 150 18.76 -5.23 3.44
CA GLU A 150 19.61 -4.03 3.31
C GLU A 150 19.08 -3.06 2.25
N LYS A 151 18.65 -3.57 1.10
CA LYS A 151 18.02 -2.75 0.04
C LYS A 151 16.73 -2.08 0.52
N LEU A 152 15.88 -2.82 1.21
CA LEU A 152 14.65 -2.28 1.78
C LEU A 152 14.93 -1.21 2.83
N GLN A 153 15.93 -1.44 3.70
CA GLN A 153 16.33 -0.50 4.73
C GLN A 153 16.89 0.80 4.13
N ALA A 154 17.69 0.70 3.05
CA ALA A 154 18.17 1.85 2.30
C ALA A 154 17.01 2.63 1.65
N SER A 155 16.03 1.92 1.07
CA SER A 155 14.83 2.54 0.51
C SER A 155 14.02 3.29 1.57
N ILE A 156 13.78 2.68 2.72
CA ILE A 156 13.08 3.32 3.85
C ILE A 156 13.82 4.59 4.28
N ALA A 157 15.14 4.52 4.49
CA ALA A 157 15.93 5.68 4.88
C ALA A 157 15.83 6.84 3.86
N SER A 158 15.83 6.54 2.56
CA SER A 158 15.62 7.56 1.52
C SER A 158 14.21 8.16 1.53
N GLN A 159 13.18 7.35 1.77
CA GLN A 159 11.81 7.81 1.87
C GLN A 159 11.59 8.69 3.10
N ASP A 160 12.21 8.35 4.23
CA ASP A 160 12.18 9.17 5.45
C ASP A 160 12.80 10.56 5.23
N GLN A 161 13.89 10.65 4.45
CA GLN A 161 14.47 11.94 4.08
C GLN A 161 13.51 12.77 3.21
N VAL A 162 12.85 12.14 2.24
CA VAL A 162 11.85 12.82 1.39
C VAL A 162 10.66 13.29 2.22
N LEU A 163 10.17 12.46 3.15
CA LEU A 163 9.06 12.83 4.02
C LEU A 163 9.40 14.06 4.88
N LYS A 164 10.60 14.08 5.49
CA LYS A 164 11.06 15.25 6.26
C LYS A 164 11.11 16.52 5.41
N ALA A 165 11.67 16.44 4.20
CA ALA A 165 11.71 17.59 3.30
C ALA A 165 10.31 18.09 2.90
N ARG A 166 9.35 17.18 2.72
CA ARG A 166 7.95 17.53 2.44
C ARG A 166 7.24 18.13 3.64
N GLU A 167 7.53 17.66 4.85
CA GLU A 167 7.01 18.25 6.09
C GLU A 167 7.49 19.69 6.26
N GLU A 168 8.78 19.95 6.02
CA GLU A 168 9.35 21.31 6.03
C GLU A 168 8.66 22.22 4.99
N GLU A 169 8.48 21.74 3.76
CA GLU A 169 7.77 22.48 2.70
C GLU A 169 6.31 22.80 3.09
N ILE A 170 5.60 21.85 3.70
CA ILE A 170 4.23 22.06 4.18
C ILE A 170 4.17 23.15 5.24
N ASP A 171 5.12 23.18 6.18
CA ASP A 171 5.14 24.17 7.24
C ASP A 171 5.47 25.58 6.73
N GLU A 172 6.38 25.70 5.76
CA GLU A 172 6.65 26.96 5.05
C GLU A 172 5.40 27.48 4.31
N LEU A 173 4.71 26.60 3.58
CA LEU A 173 3.48 26.95 2.87
C LEU A 173 2.37 27.37 3.84
N ARG A 174 2.22 26.69 4.98
CA ARG A 174 1.27 27.07 6.03
C ARG A 174 1.56 28.46 6.57
N ALA A 175 2.83 28.79 6.83
CA ALA A 175 3.22 30.13 7.28
C ALA A 175 2.90 31.20 6.23
N SER A 176 3.19 30.93 4.95
CA SER A 176 2.87 31.83 3.84
C SER A 176 1.36 32.07 3.70
N VAL A 177 0.55 31.01 3.80
CA VAL A 177 -0.92 31.09 3.75
C VAL A 177 -1.45 31.92 4.91
N ALA A 178 -0.94 31.72 6.14
CA ALA A 178 -1.33 32.50 7.30
C ALA A 178 -1.03 34.00 7.12
N GLN A 179 0.15 34.34 6.61
CA GLN A 179 0.54 35.73 6.34
C GLN A 179 -0.36 36.36 5.26
N LYS A 180 -0.64 35.64 4.18
CA LYS A 180 -1.54 36.12 3.12
C LYS A 180 -2.96 36.33 3.64
N LYS A 181 -3.45 35.45 4.50
CA LYS A 181 -4.77 35.59 5.14
C LYS A 181 -4.84 36.86 6.00
N GLU A 182 -3.84 37.12 6.84
CA GLU A 182 -3.78 38.34 7.64
C GLU A 182 -3.74 39.61 6.77
N ARG A 183 -3.06 39.56 5.63
CA ARG A 183 -3.04 40.68 4.66
C ARG A 183 -4.40 40.90 4.02
N ILE A 184 -5.10 39.83 3.65
CA ILE A 184 -6.47 39.90 3.11
C ILE A 184 -7.40 40.52 4.16
N ASP A 185 -7.35 40.06 5.41
CA ASP A 185 -8.19 40.58 6.49
C ASP A 185 -7.98 42.09 6.70
N ARG A 186 -6.73 42.57 6.67
CA ARG A 186 -6.39 44.00 6.72
C ARG A 186 -6.96 44.79 5.55
N LEU A 187 -6.88 44.24 4.33
CA LEU A 187 -7.45 44.89 3.14
C LEU A 187 -8.98 44.94 3.18
N VAL A 188 -9.62 43.87 3.66
CA VAL A 188 -11.08 43.82 3.84
C VAL A 188 -11.54 44.88 4.85
N GLN A 189 -10.87 45.00 5.99
CA GLN A 189 -11.17 46.04 6.98
C GLN A 189 -11.00 47.45 6.40
N ARG A 190 -9.92 47.69 5.66
CA ARG A 190 -9.67 48.98 5.00
C ARG A 190 -10.73 49.31 3.95
N ASN A 191 -11.14 48.33 3.14
CA ASN A 191 -12.19 48.51 2.14
C ASN A 191 -13.53 48.83 2.80
N ALA A 192 -13.89 48.12 3.89
CA ALA A 192 -15.10 48.42 4.65
C ALA A 192 -15.09 49.86 5.20
N TYR A 193 -13.95 50.32 5.73
CA TYR A 193 -13.79 51.71 6.18
C TYR A 193 -13.97 52.71 5.03
N LEU A 194 -13.29 52.49 3.90
CA LEU A 194 -13.39 53.37 2.73
C LEU A 194 -14.82 53.44 2.17
N GLU A 195 -15.53 52.32 2.17
CA GLU A 195 -16.94 52.27 1.76
C GLU A 195 -17.79 53.16 2.67
N THR A 196 -17.60 53.10 3.99
CA THR A 196 -18.34 53.97 4.92
C THR A 196 -18.04 55.46 4.72
N GLU A 197 -16.78 55.84 4.46
CA GLU A 197 -16.40 57.22 4.18
C GLU A 197 -16.97 57.71 2.83
N TYR A 198 -16.94 56.85 1.80
CA TYR A 198 -17.54 57.14 0.51
C TYR A 198 -19.05 57.42 0.64
N GLN A 199 -19.77 56.59 1.39
CA GLN A 199 -21.20 56.80 1.67
C GLN A 199 -21.46 58.14 2.40
N LYS A 200 -20.63 58.51 3.37
CA LYS A 200 -20.74 59.82 4.05
C LYS A 200 -20.56 60.98 3.08
N GLN A 201 -19.55 60.92 2.21
CA GLN A 201 -19.30 61.94 1.19
C GLN A 201 -20.46 62.02 0.18
N GLN A 202 -21.02 60.88 -0.24
CA GLN A 202 -22.19 60.80 -1.11
C GLN A 202 -23.40 61.54 -0.51
N VAL A 203 -23.66 61.31 0.78
CA VAL A 203 -24.75 61.98 1.51
C VAL A 203 -24.51 63.50 1.59
N GLN A 204 -23.28 63.92 1.89
CA GLN A 204 -22.93 65.35 1.93
C GLN A 204 -23.08 66.03 0.56
N LEU A 205 -22.61 65.39 -0.52
CA LEU A 205 -22.77 65.90 -1.88
C LEU A 205 -24.25 66.04 -2.24
N THR A 206 -25.07 65.04 -1.91
CA THR A 206 -26.52 65.08 -2.15
C THR A 206 -27.17 66.23 -1.40
N LYS A 207 -26.75 66.48 -0.15
CA LYS A 207 -27.24 67.62 0.64
C LYS A 207 -26.87 68.97 0.00
N LEU A 208 -25.61 69.15 -0.39
CA LEU A 208 -25.14 70.36 -1.08
C LEU A 208 -25.85 70.56 -2.42
N GLN A 209 -26.09 69.49 -3.18
CA GLN A 209 -26.84 69.53 -4.43
C GLN A 209 -28.27 70.06 -4.21
N ASN A 210 -28.95 69.58 -3.16
CA ASN A 210 -30.28 70.04 -2.79
C ASN A 210 -30.28 71.51 -2.33
N GLU A 211 -29.32 71.91 -1.51
CA GLU A 211 -29.17 73.31 -1.08
C GLU A 211 -28.90 74.25 -2.26
N LEU A 212 -28.07 73.82 -3.22
CA LEU A 212 -27.79 74.56 -4.45
C LEU A 212 -29.05 74.69 -5.32
N ASN A 213 -29.82 73.60 -5.48
CA ASN A 213 -31.08 73.62 -6.22
C ASN A 213 -32.12 74.53 -5.55
N ASP A 214 -32.27 74.47 -4.24
CA ASP A 214 -33.16 75.35 -3.47
C ASP A 214 -32.75 76.82 -3.62
N ALA A 215 -31.45 77.11 -3.52
CA ALA A 215 -30.93 78.46 -3.72
C ALA A 215 -31.18 78.95 -5.15
N ALA A 216 -30.98 78.10 -6.16
CA ALA A 216 -31.26 78.40 -7.56
C ALA A 216 -32.75 78.66 -7.81
N GLN A 217 -33.64 77.87 -7.20
CA GLN A 217 -35.09 78.09 -7.25
C GLN A 217 -35.49 79.40 -6.56
N ARG A 218 -34.96 79.68 -5.36
CA ARG A 218 -35.18 80.95 -4.66
C ARG A 218 -34.69 82.13 -5.48
N TYR A 219 -33.53 82.01 -6.11
CA TYR A 219 -32.97 83.03 -6.98
C TYR A 219 -33.85 83.26 -8.22
N SER A 220 -34.32 82.19 -8.87
CA SER A 220 -35.24 82.30 -10.02
C SER A 220 -36.58 82.94 -9.61
N ALA A 221 -37.15 82.53 -8.47
CA ALA A 221 -38.36 83.10 -7.90
C ALA A 221 -38.19 84.60 -7.60
N LEU A 222 -37.09 84.99 -6.96
CA LEU A 222 -36.74 86.39 -6.69
C LEU A 222 -36.66 87.21 -7.97
N ILE A 223 -35.94 86.73 -9.00
CA ILE A 223 -35.84 87.42 -10.30
C ILE A 223 -37.20 87.54 -10.99
N SER A 224 -38.03 86.50 -10.89
CA SER A 224 -39.35 86.46 -11.52
C SER A 224 -40.39 87.35 -10.82
N SER A 225 -40.16 87.71 -9.54
CA SER A 225 -41.07 88.51 -8.71
C SER A 225 -41.25 89.94 -9.22
N LEU A 226 -42.46 90.49 -9.00
CA LEU A 226 -42.85 91.83 -9.47
C LEU A 226 -41.99 92.93 -8.85
N SER A 227 -41.71 92.84 -7.54
CA SER A 227 -40.90 93.81 -6.79
C SER A 227 -39.46 93.90 -7.33
N TRP A 228 -38.86 92.77 -7.68
CA TRP A 228 -37.52 92.73 -8.29
C TRP A 228 -37.52 93.33 -9.69
N LYS A 229 -38.50 93.00 -10.53
CA LYS A 229 -38.63 93.56 -11.89
C LYS A 229 -38.83 95.08 -11.88
N VAL A 230 -39.66 95.60 -10.97
CA VAL A 230 -39.95 97.04 -10.83
C VAL A 230 -38.77 97.83 -10.28
N THR A 231 -37.98 97.26 -9.36
CA THR A 231 -36.79 97.93 -8.79
C THR A 231 -35.52 97.78 -9.64
N ARG A 232 -35.57 97.09 -10.78
CA ARG A 232 -34.42 96.88 -11.68
C ARG A 232 -33.81 98.19 -12.23
N PRO A 233 -34.60 99.20 -12.68
CA PRO A 233 -34.05 100.46 -13.17
C PRO A 233 -33.30 101.24 -12.07
N LEU A 234 -33.88 101.28 -10.85
CA LEU A 234 -33.29 101.96 -9.69
C LEU A 234 -31.94 101.35 -9.26
N ARG A 235 -31.78 100.03 -9.40
CA ARG A 235 -30.54 99.33 -9.05
C ARG A 235 -29.44 99.52 -10.09
N LEU A 236 -29.78 99.56 -11.38
CA LEU A 236 -28.84 99.92 -12.44
C LEU A 236 -28.30 101.34 -12.25
N ILE A 237 -29.17 102.29 -11.87
CA ILE A 237 -28.79 103.66 -11.54
C ILE A 237 -27.84 103.68 -10.33
N LYS A 238 -28.16 102.95 -9.24
CA LYS A 238 -27.29 102.86 -8.06
C LYS A 238 -25.92 102.25 -8.37
N ALA A 239 -25.86 101.21 -9.21
CA ALA A 239 -24.60 100.59 -9.63
C ALA A 239 -23.76 101.52 -10.52
N LEU A 240 -24.40 102.30 -11.40
CA LEU A 240 -23.73 103.32 -12.23
C LEU A 240 -23.19 104.49 -11.41
N ILE A 241 -23.85 104.85 -10.31
CA ILE A 241 -23.39 105.89 -9.38
C ILE A 241 -22.18 105.40 -8.57
N VAL A 242 -22.23 104.17 -8.05
CA VAL A 242 -21.12 103.58 -7.27
C VAL A 242 -19.88 103.31 -8.13
N LYS A 243 -20.03 103.04 -9.43
CA LYS A 243 -18.90 102.83 -10.36
C LYS A 243 -18.31 104.12 -10.92
N LYS A 244 -18.93 105.27 -10.61
CA LYS A 244 -18.48 106.64 -10.98
C LYS A 244 -17.81 107.39 -9.81
N MET A 245 -17.75 106.79 -8.63
CA MET A 245 -16.81 107.12 -7.54
C MET A 245 -15.64 106.15 -7.59
#